data_AF-B7FJF0-F1
#
_entry.id   AF-B7FJF0-F1
#
_cell.length_a   1.000
_cell.length_b   1.000
_cell.length_c   1.000
_cell.angle_alpha   90.00
_cell.angle_beta   90.00
_cell.angle_gamma   90.00
#
_symmetry.space_group_name_H-M   'P 1'
#
loop_
_entity.id
_entity.type
_entity.pdbx_description
1 polymer ?
#
loop_
_entity_poly.entity_id
_entity_poly.type
_entity_poly.pdbx_seq_one_letter_code
_entity_poly.pdbx_strand_id
1 'polypeptide(L)'
;MGKTIEESNENLDEVVALAHELQRQSKKRVLWGTAQLFVHPRYMHGAATSSELAVYAYAAAQVKKALEVTHYLGGENYVFWGGREGYQSLLNTDMERELNHLARFFEAAVAHKKKIGFNGTFLIEPKPQEPTKHQYDWDAATAANFLRKYGLIGEFKLNIECNHATLSGHSCHHELETARINGLLGNIDANTGDPQVGWDTNQFLVDIQEATMIMLSVIRNGGIAPGGFNFDVKLRRESTDVEDLFIAHIVGMDTMARGLRNAAKLVEDGSLAELVRKRYQSFDTEIGAQIEAGKADFDFLEKKVKEWGEPKVASAKQELAEMIFQNAM
;
A
#
# COMPACT_ATOMS: atom_id res chain seq x y z
N MET A 1 -26.64 -9.54 0.24
CA MET A 1 -26.20 -10.85 0.76
C MET A 1 -27.41 -11.77 0.79
N GLY A 2 -27.25 -13.03 0.41
CA GLY A 2 -28.27 -14.05 0.61
C GLY A 2 -28.32 -14.50 2.08
N LYS A 3 -29.32 -15.30 2.43
CA LYS A 3 -29.48 -15.90 3.77
C LYS A 3 -28.46 -17.02 4.01
N THR A 4 -28.01 -17.68 2.96
CA THR A 4 -26.95 -18.70 3.00
C THR A 4 -25.74 -18.27 2.16
N ILE A 5 -24.64 -19.04 2.27
CA ILE A 5 -23.46 -18.82 1.43
C ILE A 5 -23.75 -19.18 -0.03
N GLU A 6 -24.58 -20.20 -0.27
CA GLU A 6 -25.04 -20.61 -1.61
C GLU A 6 -25.83 -19.49 -2.27
N GLU A 7 -26.87 -18.98 -1.59
CA GLU A 7 -27.69 -17.87 -2.10
C GLU A 7 -26.84 -16.60 -2.28
N SER A 8 -25.86 -16.34 -1.40
CA SER A 8 -24.94 -15.21 -1.57
C SER A 8 -24.05 -15.37 -2.81
N ASN A 9 -23.59 -16.58 -3.10
CA ASN A 9 -22.78 -16.87 -4.27
C ASN A 9 -23.61 -16.82 -5.56
N GLU A 10 -24.84 -17.33 -5.56
CA GLU A 10 -25.77 -17.25 -6.69
C GLU A 10 -26.09 -15.80 -7.06
N ASN A 11 -26.40 -14.96 -6.06
CA ASN A 11 -26.60 -13.53 -6.27
C ASN A 11 -25.36 -12.83 -6.85
N LEU A 12 -24.16 -13.20 -6.37
CA LEU A 12 -22.91 -12.65 -6.90
C LEU A 12 -22.68 -13.09 -8.36
N ASP A 13 -22.94 -14.35 -8.68
CA ASP A 13 -22.76 -14.90 -10.02
C ASP A 13 -23.65 -14.21 -11.06
N GLU A 14 -24.89 -13.86 -10.70
CA GLU A 14 -25.79 -13.11 -11.58
C GLU A 14 -25.21 -11.72 -11.92
N VAL A 15 -24.72 -11.00 -10.91
CA VAL A 15 -24.12 -9.67 -11.11
C VAL A 15 -22.80 -9.76 -11.89
N VAL A 16 -21.98 -10.77 -11.61
CA VAL A 16 -20.69 -10.99 -12.29
C VAL A 16 -20.89 -11.35 -13.76
N ALA A 17 -21.94 -12.11 -14.09
CA ALA A 17 -22.29 -12.40 -15.48
C ALA A 17 -22.63 -11.11 -16.25
N LEU A 18 -23.41 -10.22 -15.65
CA LEU A 18 -23.69 -8.91 -16.24
C LEU A 18 -22.43 -8.04 -16.35
N ALA A 19 -21.59 -8.01 -15.31
CA ALA A 19 -20.34 -7.26 -15.33
C ALA A 19 -19.40 -7.72 -16.46
N HIS A 20 -19.28 -9.03 -16.67
CA HIS A 20 -18.50 -9.61 -17.76
C HIS A 20 -19.04 -9.21 -19.13
N GLU A 21 -20.36 -9.20 -19.34
CA GLU A 21 -20.97 -8.74 -20.59
C GLU A 21 -20.69 -7.25 -20.85
N LEU A 22 -20.88 -6.39 -19.83
CA LEU A 22 -20.58 -4.96 -19.94
C LEU A 22 -19.08 -4.69 -20.16
N GLN A 23 -18.19 -5.51 -19.60
CA GLN A 23 -16.76 -5.42 -19.82
C GLN A 23 -16.42 -5.67 -21.30
N ARG A 24 -17.03 -6.67 -21.94
CA ARG A 24 -16.83 -6.97 -23.37
C ARG A 24 -17.32 -5.87 -24.30
N GLN A 25 -18.31 -5.10 -23.87
CA GLN A 25 -18.84 -3.96 -24.61
C GLN A 25 -18.02 -2.66 -24.40
N SER A 26 -17.04 -2.69 -23.48
CA SER A 26 -16.21 -1.53 -23.15
C SER A 26 -14.72 -1.84 -23.25
N LYS A 27 -13.87 -0.83 -22.99
CA LYS A 27 -12.41 -1.00 -22.86
C LYS A 27 -11.97 -1.11 -21.39
N LYS A 28 -12.92 -1.24 -20.46
CA LYS A 28 -12.65 -1.31 -19.03
C LYS A 28 -12.04 -2.67 -18.69
N ARG A 29 -11.18 -2.70 -17.67
CA ARG A 29 -10.57 -3.90 -17.12
C ARG A 29 -10.67 -3.85 -15.60
N VAL A 30 -10.63 -5.01 -14.97
CA VAL A 30 -10.64 -5.12 -13.52
C VAL A 30 -9.21 -4.92 -13.00
N LEU A 31 -8.99 -3.86 -12.24
CA LEU A 31 -7.69 -3.62 -11.60
C LEU A 31 -7.44 -4.66 -10.50
N TRP A 32 -8.45 -4.89 -9.67
CA TRP A 32 -8.41 -5.92 -8.64
C TRP A 32 -9.80 -6.33 -8.18
N GLY A 33 -9.87 -7.45 -7.46
CA GLY A 33 -11.02 -7.81 -6.62
C GLY A 33 -10.63 -7.99 -5.15
N THR A 34 -11.62 -8.07 -4.28
CA THR A 34 -11.45 -8.23 -2.82
C THR A 34 -12.71 -8.86 -2.22
N ALA A 35 -12.66 -9.24 -0.94
CA ALA A 35 -13.81 -9.69 -0.17
C ALA A 35 -14.07 -8.73 1.00
N GLN A 36 -15.30 -8.22 1.11
CA GLN A 36 -15.69 -7.39 2.26
C GLN A 36 -15.92 -8.26 3.49
N LEU A 37 -14.90 -8.39 4.34
CA LEU A 37 -14.92 -9.22 5.56
C LEU A 37 -15.03 -8.40 6.85
N PHE A 38 -15.69 -7.23 6.82
CA PHE A 38 -15.62 -6.28 7.94
C PHE A 38 -16.93 -5.58 8.34
N VAL A 39 -17.95 -5.54 7.47
CA VAL A 39 -19.25 -4.88 7.79
C VAL A 39 -20.22 -5.83 8.47
N HIS A 40 -20.35 -7.08 7.98
CA HIS A 40 -21.33 -8.00 8.53
C HIS A 40 -21.01 -8.34 10.00
N PRO A 41 -22.00 -8.37 10.93
CA PRO A 41 -21.75 -8.59 12.37
C PRO A 41 -20.92 -9.84 12.71
N ARG A 42 -20.98 -10.88 11.87
CA ARG A 42 -20.15 -12.09 12.03
C ARG A 42 -18.64 -11.83 12.10
N TYR A 43 -18.16 -10.72 11.52
CA TYR A 43 -16.73 -10.36 11.51
C TYR A 43 -16.35 -9.39 12.64
N MET A 44 -17.24 -9.16 13.62
CA MET A 44 -16.96 -8.21 14.71
C MET A 44 -15.69 -8.54 15.53
N HIS A 45 -15.21 -9.78 15.46
CA HIS A 45 -14.00 -10.25 16.13
C HIS A 45 -12.90 -10.69 15.15
N GLY A 46 -12.87 -10.15 13.94
CA GLY A 46 -11.93 -10.55 12.89
C GLY A 46 -12.51 -11.57 11.93
N ALA A 47 -11.76 -11.87 10.87
CA ALA A 47 -12.13 -12.84 9.84
C ALA A 47 -11.11 -13.98 9.85
N ALA A 48 -9.93 -13.78 9.29
CA ALA A 48 -8.81 -14.70 9.43
C ALA A 48 -8.22 -14.69 10.85
N THR A 49 -8.36 -13.59 11.58
CA THR A 49 -7.93 -13.48 12.98
C THR A 49 -9.06 -13.75 13.98
N SER A 50 -10.19 -14.31 13.52
CA SER A 50 -11.32 -14.58 14.40
C SER A 50 -10.98 -15.60 15.50
N SER A 51 -11.50 -15.35 16.70
CA SER A 51 -11.54 -16.34 17.79
C SER A 51 -12.49 -17.50 17.50
N GLU A 52 -13.40 -17.36 16.51
CA GLU A 52 -14.42 -18.35 16.16
C GLU A 52 -14.08 -19.09 14.86
N LEU A 53 -13.89 -20.41 14.95
CA LEU A 53 -13.56 -21.27 13.81
C LEU A 53 -14.56 -21.14 12.64
N ALA A 54 -15.85 -21.05 12.95
CA ALA A 54 -16.89 -20.93 11.92
C ALA A 54 -16.78 -19.61 11.13
N VAL A 55 -16.33 -18.52 11.78
CA VAL A 55 -16.11 -17.23 11.12
C VAL A 55 -14.90 -17.31 10.19
N TYR A 56 -13.80 -17.92 10.64
CA TYR A 56 -12.62 -18.19 9.82
C TYR A 56 -12.98 -18.98 8.55
N ALA A 57 -13.75 -20.06 8.71
CA ALA A 57 -14.19 -20.89 7.58
C ALA A 57 -15.09 -20.11 6.60
N TYR A 58 -16.01 -19.29 7.11
CA TYR A 58 -16.88 -18.46 6.27
C TYR A 58 -16.09 -17.39 5.51
N ALA A 59 -15.12 -16.74 6.16
CA ALA A 59 -14.20 -15.80 5.52
C ALA A 59 -13.43 -16.44 4.37
N ALA A 60 -12.89 -17.65 4.60
CA ALA A 60 -12.17 -18.41 3.57
C ALA A 60 -13.07 -18.75 2.38
N ALA A 61 -14.34 -19.13 2.62
CA ALA A 61 -15.30 -19.40 1.55
C ALA A 61 -15.60 -18.14 0.70
N GLN A 62 -15.71 -16.97 1.31
CA GLN A 62 -15.92 -15.72 0.59
C GLN A 62 -14.68 -15.28 -0.20
N VAL A 63 -13.48 -15.37 0.39
CA VAL A 63 -12.23 -15.06 -0.32
C VAL A 63 -12.01 -16.00 -1.49
N LYS A 64 -12.30 -17.30 -1.32
CA LYS A 64 -12.29 -18.27 -2.41
C LYS A 64 -13.17 -17.80 -3.57
N LYS A 65 -14.44 -17.48 -3.29
CA LYS A 65 -15.39 -17.05 -4.32
C LYS A 65 -14.97 -15.74 -4.98
N ALA A 66 -14.56 -14.74 -4.20
CA ALA A 66 -14.12 -13.44 -4.71
C ALA A 66 -12.87 -13.59 -5.60
N LEU A 67 -11.93 -14.46 -5.24
CA LEU A 67 -10.75 -14.75 -6.04
C LEU A 67 -11.10 -15.43 -7.37
N GLU A 68 -12.01 -16.41 -7.36
CA GLU A 68 -12.53 -17.05 -8.58
C GLU A 68 -13.23 -16.04 -9.51
N VAL A 69 -14.04 -15.14 -8.96
CA VAL A 69 -14.69 -14.05 -9.71
C VAL A 69 -13.66 -13.08 -10.29
N THR A 70 -12.65 -12.70 -9.50
CA THR A 70 -11.57 -11.81 -9.95
C THR A 70 -10.81 -12.44 -11.11
N HIS A 71 -10.49 -13.73 -11.01
CA HIS A 71 -9.86 -14.47 -12.08
C HIS A 71 -10.74 -14.53 -13.33
N TYR A 72 -12.03 -14.85 -13.18
CA TYR A 72 -13.00 -14.92 -14.27
C TYR A 72 -13.13 -13.59 -15.05
N LEU A 73 -13.11 -12.45 -14.34
CA LEU A 73 -13.19 -11.12 -14.96
C LEU A 73 -11.83 -10.61 -15.50
N GLY A 74 -10.76 -11.40 -15.36
CA GLY A 74 -9.42 -11.03 -15.80
C GLY A 74 -8.78 -9.93 -14.96
N GLY A 75 -8.98 -9.96 -13.64
CA GLY A 75 -8.37 -9.02 -12.71
C GLY A 75 -6.85 -9.10 -12.68
N GLU A 76 -6.19 -7.94 -12.64
CA GLU A 76 -4.71 -7.86 -12.62
C GLU A 76 -4.14 -8.13 -11.21
N ASN A 77 -4.92 -7.86 -10.16
CA ASN A 77 -4.51 -8.02 -8.76
C ASN A 77 -5.67 -8.53 -7.87
N TYR A 78 -5.39 -8.88 -6.61
CA TYR A 78 -6.40 -9.19 -5.59
C TYR A 78 -5.96 -8.62 -4.24
N VAL A 79 -6.83 -7.84 -3.60
CA VAL A 79 -6.50 -7.05 -2.40
C VAL A 79 -7.02 -7.73 -1.13
N PHE A 80 -6.20 -7.70 -0.08
CA PHE A 80 -6.54 -8.05 1.29
C PHE A 80 -6.39 -6.79 2.15
N TRP A 81 -7.52 -6.16 2.48
CA TRP A 81 -7.57 -5.11 3.50
C TRP A 81 -8.09 -5.68 4.81
N GLY A 82 -7.29 -5.57 5.87
CA GLY A 82 -7.51 -6.17 7.17
C GLY A 82 -8.55 -5.48 8.05
N GLY A 83 -9.70 -5.03 7.51
CA GLY A 83 -10.63 -4.14 8.24
C GLY A 83 -11.13 -4.63 9.61
N ARG A 84 -11.01 -5.91 9.95
CA ARG A 84 -11.22 -6.45 11.31
C ARG A 84 -10.06 -7.31 11.82
N GLU A 85 -8.98 -7.42 11.05
CA GLU A 85 -7.81 -8.25 11.36
C GLU A 85 -6.88 -7.47 12.32
N GLY A 86 -7.27 -7.47 13.59
CA GLY A 86 -6.67 -6.67 14.64
C GLY A 86 -7.45 -6.84 15.93
N TYR A 87 -7.23 -5.96 16.89
CA TYR A 87 -7.86 -6.07 18.20
C TYR A 87 -8.46 -4.77 18.72
N GLN A 88 -9.40 -4.92 19.66
CA GLN A 88 -9.92 -3.81 20.48
C GLN A 88 -9.23 -3.73 21.84
N SER A 89 -8.82 -4.85 22.42
CA SER A 89 -8.10 -4.91 23.70
C SER A 89 -7.07 -6.03 23.66
N LEU A 90 -5.84 -5.78 24.11
CA LEU A 90 -4.85 -6.86 24.27
C LEU A 90 -5.18 -7.82 25.43
N LEU A 91 -6.03 -7.41 26.37
CA LEU A 91 -6.36 -8.23 27.54
C LEU A 91 -7.11 -9.52 27.18
N ASN A 92 -7.77 -9.57 26.02
CA ASN A 92 -8.51 -10.72 25.52
C ASN A 92 -8.04 -11.20 24.14
N THR A 93 -6.83 -10.81 23.74
CA THR A 93 -6.28 -11.12 22.40
C THR A 93 -5.01 -11.95 22.54
N ASP A 94 -5.00 -13.13 21.95
CA ASP A 94 -3.79 -13.91 21.71
C ASP A 94 -3.20 -13.50 20.35
N MET A 95 -2.42 -12.42 20.37
CA MET A 95 -1.90 -11.78 19.15
C MET A 95 -1.01 -12.72 18.34
N GLU A 96 -0.21 -13.56 18.99
CA GLU A 96 0.64 -14.51 18.27
C GLU A 96 -0.21 -15.53 17.52
N ARG A 97 -1.25 -16.06 18.16
CA ARG A 97 -2.17 -17.01 17.55
C ARG A 97 -2.94 -16.41 16.38
N GLU A 98 -3.42 -15.18 16.53
CA GLU A 98 -4.13 -14.47 15.45
C GLU A 98 -3.23 -14.21 14.24
N LEU A 99 -1.99 -13.74 14.45
CA LEU A 99 -1.02 -13.55 13.37
C LEU A 99 -0.66 -14.88 12.69
N ASN A 100 -0.54 -15.97 13.45
CA ASN A 100 -0.33 -17.31 12.91
C ASN A 100 -1.52 -17.76 12.05
N HIS A 101 -2.77 -17.51 12.47
CA HIS A 101 -3.97 -17.83 11.70
C HIS A 101 -4.06 -17.00 10.41
N LEU A 102 -3.75 -15.71 10.47
CA LEU A 102 -3.70 -14.83 9.30
C LEU A 102 -2.68 -15.32 8.27
N ALA A 103 -1.49 -15.73 8.72
CA ALA A 103 -0.48 -16.32 7.85
C ALA A 103 -0.98 -17.59 7.16
N ARG A 104 -1.59 -18.53 7.91
CA ARG A 104 -2.20 -19.74 7.33
C ARG A 104 -3.31 -19.43 6.34
N PHE A 105 -4.09 -18.38 6.60
CA PHE A 105 -5.15 -17.93 5.69
C PHE A 105 -4.56 -17.45 4.36
N PHE A 106 -3.50 -16.64 4.40
CA PHE A 106 -2.80 -16.18 3.20
C PHE A 106 -2.10 -17.30 2.45
N GLU A 107 -1.45 -18.25 3.15
CA GLU A 107 -0.89 -19.46 2.53
C GLU A 107 -1.96 -20.25 1.77
N ALA A 108 -3.15 -20.43 2.37
CA ALA A 108 -4.27 -21.11 1.72
C ALA A 108 -4.81 -20.34 0.51
N ALA A 109 -4.88 -19.01 0.58
CA ALA A 109 -5.25 -18.15 -0.55
C ALA A 109 -4.23 -18.26 -1.69
N VAL A 110 -2.93 -18.27 -1.40
CA VAL A 110 -1.85 -18.47 -2.38
C VAL A 110 -1.94 -19.85 -3.02
N ALA A 111 -2.17 -20.90 -2.23
CA ALA A 111 -2.38 -22.25 -2.75
C ALA A 111 -3.60 -22.30 -3.68
N HIS A 112 -4.69 -21.61 -3.32
CA HIS A 112 -5.88 -21.54 -4.17
C HIS A 112 -5.64 -20.76 -5.47
N LYS A 113 -4.97 -19.60 -5.40
CA LYS A 113 -4.50 -18.82 -6.56
C LYS A 113 -3.75 -19.71 -7.56
N LYS A 114 -2.79 -20.49 -7.08
CA LYS A 114 -2.02 -21.45 -7.90
C LYS A 114 -2.92 -22.54 -8.48
N LYS A 115 -3.83 -23.09 -7.69
CA LYS A 115 -4.78 -24.15 -8.11
C LYS A 115 -5.68 -23.69 -9.27
N ILE A 116 -6.17 -22.45 -9.24
CA ILE A 116 -7.06 -21.92 -10.29
C ILE A 116 -6.31 -21.28 -11.46
N GLY A 117 -4.98 -21.17 -11.39
CA GLY A 117 -4.17 -20.53 -12.44
C GLY A 117 -4.28 -19.00 -12.46
N PHE A 118 -4.62 -18.37 -11.34
CA PHE A 118 -4.66 -16.91 -11.25
C PHE A 118 -3.24 -16.34 -11.15
N ASN A 119 -2.85 -15.52 -12.12
CA ASN A 119 -1.50 -14.92 -12.20
C ASN A 119 -1.42 -13.51 -11.62
N GLY A 120 -2.53 -12.93 -11.16
CA GLY A 120 -2.56 -11.57 -10.64
C GLY A 120 -1.81 -11.41 -9.31
N THR A 121 -1.38 -10.19 -9.01
CA THR A 121 -0.61 -9.88 -7.80
C THR A 121 -1.51 -9.90 -6.57
N PHE A 122 -1.09 -10.53 -5.47
CA PHE A 122 -1.77 -10.35 -4.19
C PHE A 122 -1.25 -9.10 -3.50
N LEU A 123 -2.16 -8.30 -2.95
CA LEU A 123 -1.86 -7.02 -2.33
C LEU A 123 -2.36 -7.03 -0.89
N ILE A 124 -1.49 -6.70 0.07
CA ILE A 124 -1.91 -6.31 1.43
C ILE A 124 -2.06 -4.79 1.43
N GLU A 125 -3.12 -4.28 2.03
CA GLU A 125 -3.38 -2.86 2.16
C GLU A 125 -3.20 -2.41 3.61
N PRO A 126 -2.03 -1.86 3.98
CA PRO A 126 -1.75 -1.50 5.35
C PRO A 126 -2.69 -0.41 5.86
N LYS A 127 -3.11 -0.54 7.11
CA LYS A 127 -3.84 0.48 7.88
C LYS A 127 -3.49 0.31 9.36
N PRO A 128 -3.28 1.40 10.12
CA PRO A 128 -2.89 1.30 11.54
C PRO A 128 -4.06 0.90 12.46
N GLN A 129 -5.25 1.42 12.17
CA GLN A 129 -6.42 1.35 13.05
C GLN A 129 -7.67 1.77 12.28
N GLU A 130 -8.81 1.77 12.96
CA GLU A 130 -10.13 2.11 12.43
C GLU A 130 -10.63 1.08 11.40
N PRO A 131 -11.59 0.21 11.79
CA PRO A 131 -12.40 0.24 13.00
C PRO A 131 -11.80 -0.52 14.21
N THR A 132 -10.61 -1.10 14.08
CA THR A 132 -9.88 -1.72 15.20
C THR A 132 -9.14 -0.67 16.02
N LYS A 133 -8.84 -0.97 17.29
CA LYS A 133 -7.93 -0.13 18.11
C LYS A 133 -6.47 -0.30 17.67
N HIS A 134 -6.16 -1.39 17.01
CA HIS A 134 -4.89 -1.69 16.36
C HIS A 134 -5.16 -2.74 15.30
N GLN A 135 -4.78 -2.47 14.06
CA GLN A 135 -4.81 -3.42 12.96
C GLN A 135 -3.39 -3.95 12.73
N TYR A 136 -3.26 -5.23 12.36
CA TYR A 136 -1.96 -5.92 12.38
C TYR A 136 -1.00 -5.48 11.28
N ASP A 137 -1.53 -5.18 10.10
CA ASP A 137 -0.82 -4.61 8.96
C ASP A 137 -0.72 -3.08 9.10
N TRP A 138 -0.09 -2.61 10.17
CA TRP A 138 -0.12 -1.21 10.62
C TRP A 138 0.36 -0.19 9.57
N ASP A 139 1.51 -0.48 8.94
CA ASP A 139 2.17 0.31 7.91
C ASP A 139 2.97 -0.61 6.97
N ALA A 140 3.59 -0.05 5.94
CA ALA A 140 4.35 -0.78 4.94
C ALA A 140 5.50 -1.60 5.55
N ALA A 141 6.19 -1.05 6.56
CA ALA A 141 7.29 -1.73 7.23
C ALA A 141 6.78 -2.94 8.05
N THR A 142 5.67 -2.77 8.77
CA THR A 142 5.04 -3.80 9.60
C THR A 142 4.48 -4.92 8.73
N ALA A 143 3.77 -4.58 7.65
CA ALA A 143 3.28 -5.54 6.67
C ALA A 143 4.44 -6.31 6.00
N ALA A 144 5.52 -5.62 5.60
CA ALA A 144 6.70 -6.27 5.05
C ALA A 144 7.37 -7.22 6.06
N ASN A 145 7.45 -6.84 7.34
CA ASN A 145 8.00 -7.71 8.38
C ASN A 145 7.14 -8.95 8.63
N PHE A 146 5.81 -8.81 8.65
CA PHE A 146 4.89 -9.94 8.71
C PHE A 146 5.13 -10.92 7.57
N LEU A 147 5.17 -10.40 6.33
CA LEU A 147 5.41 -11.20 5.13
C LEU A 147 6.76 -11.93 5.18
N ARG A 148 7.82 -11.29 5.70
CA ARG A 148 9.12 -11.93 5.91
C ARG A 148 9.07 -13.05 6.95
N LYS A 149 8.48 -12.77 8.12
CA LYS A 149 8.37 -13.73 9.22
C LYS A 149 7.72 -15.04 8.78
N TYR A 150 6.69 -14.96 7.95
CA TYR A 150 5.92 -16.12 7.49
C TYR A 150 6.31 -16.62 6.08
N GLY A 151 7.39 -16.10 5.49
CA GLY A 151 7.87 -16.57 4.18
C GLY A 151 6.95 -16.25 3.00
N LEU A 152 6.09 -15.23 3.13
CA LEU A 152 5.10 -14.80 2.13
C LEU A 152 5.58 -13.62 1.27
N ILE A 153 6.75 -13.06 1.56
CA ILE A 153 7.28 -11.84 0.90
C ILE A 153 7.38 -11.94 -0.63
N GLY A 154 7.53 -13.16 -1.18
CA GLY A 154 7.58 -13.38 -2.64
C GLY A 154 6.22 -13.55 -3.31
N GLU A 155 5.13 -13.66 -2.53
CA GLU A 155 3.77 -13.92 -3.04
C GLU A 155 2.89 -12.65 -3.03
N PHE A 156 3.29 -11.63 -2.26
CA PHE A 156 2.52 -10.42 -2.02
C PHE A 156 3.32 -9.15 -2.36
N LYS A 157 2.58 -8.12 -2.73
CA LYS A 157 2.99 -6.72 -2.76
C LYS A 157 2.07 -5.91 -1.83
N LEU A 158 2.26 -4.58 -1.79
CA LEU A 158 1.47 -3.67 -0.99
C LEU A 158 0.60 -2.77 -1.88
N ASN A 159 -0.65 -2.58 -1.44
CA ASN A 159 -1.52 -1.49 -1.86
C ASN A 159 -1.37 -0.36 -0.84
N ILE A 160 -0.76 0.75 -1.23
CA ILE A 160 -0.53 1.87 -0.30
C ILE A 160 -1.66 2.88 -0.45
N GLU A 161 -2.43 3.07 0.62
CA GLU A 161 -3.41 4.16 0.70
C GLU A 161 -2.81 5.36 1.45
N CYS A 162 -2.91 6.55 0.86
CA CYS A 162 -2.36 7.76 1.47
C CYS A 162 -3.12 8.20 2.74
N ASN A 163 -4.44 7.92 2.80
CA ASN A 163 -5.31 7.86 3.98
C ASN A 163 -4.59 7.21 5.16
N HIS A 164 -4.33 5.93 4.95
CA HIS A 164 -3.77 5.03 5.95
C HIS A 164 -2.34 5.40 6.35
N ALA A 165 -1.51 5.83 5.39
CA ALA A 165 -0.15 6.30 5.66
C ALA A 165 -0.13 7.46 6.67
N THR A 166 -0.95 8.49 6.45
CA THR A 166 -1.03 9.63 7.37
C THR A 166 -1.61 9.25 8.73
N LEU A 167 -2.58 8.33 8.75
CA LEU A 167 -3.15 7.83 9.99
C LEU A 167 -2.12 7.03 10.82
N SER A 168 -1.11 6.42 10.18
CA SER A 168 -0.04 5.66 10.85
C SER A 168 1.10 6.54 11.34
N GLY A 169 1.03 7.86 11.09
CA GLY A 169 2.05 8.85 11.46
C GLY A 169 3.10 9.10 10.37
N HIS A 170 2.88 8.61 9.16
CA HIS A 170 3.83 8.72 8.04
C HIS A 170 3.27 9.59 6.91
N SER A 171 4.11 10.14 6.04
CA SER A 171 3.61 10.69 4.76
C SER A 171 3.30 9.54 3.79
N CYS A 172 2.44 9.78 2.78
CA CYS A 172 2.21 8.78 1.74
C CYS A 172 3.51 8.50 0.98
N HIS A 173 4.30 9.55 0.69
CA HIS A 173 5.63 9.40 0.10
C HIS A 173 6.56 8.47 0.90
N HIS A 174 6.56 8.54 2.25
CA HIS A 174 7.37 7.64 3.08
C HIS A 174 6.98 6.18 2.85
N GLU A 175 5.69 5.87 2.91
CA GLU A 175 5.18 4.51 2.75
C GLU A 175 5.46 3.95 1.35
N LEU A 176 5.37 4.79 0.32
CA LEU A 176 5.71 4.41 -1.05
C LEU A 176 7.20 4.12 -1.21
N GLU A 177 8.09 4.97 -0.67
CA GLU A 177 9.54 4.70 -0.71
C GLU A 177 9.89 3.45 0.09
N THR A 178 9.30 3.27 1.28
CA THR A 178 9.45 2.06 2.09
C THR A 178 9.01 0.81 1.32
N ALA A 179 7.84 0.81 0.68
CA ALA A 179 7.39 -0.31 -0.15
C ALA A 179 8.32 -0.53 -1.35
N ARG A 180 8.74 0.54 -2.04
CA ARG A 180 9.58 0.51 -3.24
C ARG A 180 10.96 -0.09 -2.97
N ILE A 181 11.69 0.39 -1.96
CA ILE A 181 13.05 -0.11 -1.66
C ILE A 181 13.06 -1.56 -1.19
N ASN A 182 11.91 -2.07 -0.73
CA ASN A 182 11.73 -3.48 -0.38
C ASN A 182 11.19 -4.33 -1.54
N GLY A 183 10.96 -3.74 -2.74
CA GLY A 183 10.43 -4.44 -3.92
C GLY A 183 8.94 -4.76 -3.84
N LEU A 184 8.21 -4.13 -2.91
CA LEU A 184 6.83 -4.47 -2.57
C LEU A 184 5.79 -3.47 -3.08
N LEU A 185 6.18 -2.32 -3.64
CA LEU A 185 5.21 -1.37 -4.17
C LEU A 185 4.41 -1.99 -5.32
N GLY A 186 3.10 -2.17 -5.12
CA GLY A 186 2.21 -2.90 -6.02
C GLY A 186 1.05 -2.08 -6.57
N ASN A 187 0.34 -1.35 -5.71
CA ASN A 187 -0.81 -0.50 -6.08
C ASN A 187 -0.86 0.73 -5.17
N ILE A 188 -1.61 1.75 -5.58
CA ILE A 188 -1.83 2.96 -4.78
C ILE A 188 -3.33 3.28 -4.74
N ASP A 189 -3.85 3.50 -3.55
CA ASP A 189 -5.14 4.16 -3.34
C ASP A 189 -4.91 5.66 -3.12
N ALA A 190 -5.24 6.44 -4.15
CA ALA A 190 -4.92 7.84 -4.30
C ALA A 190 -5.98 8.73 -3.66
N ASN A 191 -5.94 8.80 -2.33
CA ASN A 191 -6.81 9.64 -1.53
C ASN A 191 -6.00 10.53 -0.57
N THR A 192 -6.65 11.24 0.34
CA THR A 192 -6.01 11.99 1.41
C THR A 192 -6.88 12.02 2.65
N GLY A 193 -6.20 12.17 3.78
CA GLY A 193 -6.78 12.45 5.09
C GLY A 193 -6.93 13.93 5.32
N ASP A 194 -7.28 14.25 6.55
CA ASP A 194 -7.21 15.62 7.06
C ASP A 194 -6.29 15.60 8.30
N PRO A 195 -5.19 16.37 8.33
CA PRO A 195 -4.24 16.32 9.44
C PRO A 195 -4.79 16.81 10.79
N GLN A 196 -5.97 17.42 10.82
CA GLN A 196 -6.68 17.81 12.05
C GLN A 196 -7.70 16.74 12.48
N VAL A 197 -7.87 15.68 11.71
CA VAL A 197 -8.89 14.65 11.86
C VAL A 197 -8.23 13.27 11.97
N GLY A 198 -8.26 12.69 13.17
CA GLY A 198 -7.62 11.41 13.46
C GLY A 198 -8.40 10.16 13.01
N TRP A 199 -9.12 10.25 11.89
CA TRP A 199 -9.83 9.12 11.27
C TRP A 199 -9.79 9.24 9.75
N ASP A 200 -10.14 8.15 9.08
CA ASP A 200 -10.12 8.03 7.63
C ASP A 200 -11.24 8.85 6.96
N THR A 201 -10.84 9.92 6.28
CA THR A 201 -11.76 10.85 5.63
C THR A 201 -12.03 10.48 4.18
N ASN A 202 -11.20 9.63 3.56
CA ASN A 202 -11.33 9.20 2.16
C ASN A 202 -11.59 10.36 1.19
N GLN A 203 -10.84 11.46 1.31
CA GLN A 203 -10.95 12.61 0.40
C GLN A 203 -10.15 12.37 -0.87
N PHE A 204 -10.56 12.99 -1.98
CA PHE A 204 -9.68 13.05 -3.15
C PHE A 204 -8.40 13.81 -2.82
N LEU A 205 -7.25 13.30 -3.25
CA LEU A 205 -5.99 14.02 -3.14
C LEU A 205 -6.01 15.23 -4.07
N VAL A 206 -5.89 16.43 -3.49
CA VAL A 206 -5.82 17.72 -4.20
C VAL A 206 -4.53 18.50 -3.92
N ASP A 207 -3.66 17.95 -3.06
CA ASP A 207 -2.34 18.50 -2.79
C ASP A 207 -1.35 18.09 -3.90
N ILE A 208 -0.97 19.07 -4.71
CA ILE A 208 -0.04 18.88 -5.83
C ILE A 208 1.38 18.53 -5.34
N GLN A 209 1.78 19.00 -4.15
CA GLN A 209 3.10 18.71 -3.60
C GLN A 209 3.19 17.24 -3.20
N GLU A 210 2.22 16.73 -2.44
CA GLU A 210 2.18 15.30 -2.09
C GLU A 210 2.03 14.44 -3.35
N ALA A 211 1.17 14.82 -4.30
CA ALA A 211 1.03 14.12 -5.58
C ALA A 211 2.34 14.07 -6.38
N THR A 212 3.15 15.13 -6.35
CA THR A 212 4.48 15.13 -6.97
C THR A 212 5.41 14.14 -6.27
N MET A 213 5.43 14.12 -4.94
CA MET A 213 6.28 13.20 -4.16
C MET A 213 5.87 11.73 -4.38
N ILE A 214 4.56 11.44 -4.41
CA ILE A 214 4.03 10.12 -4.78
C ILE A 214 4.53 9.71 -6.17
N MET A 215 4.45 10.61 -7.15
CA MET A 215 4.88 10.31 -8.52
C MET A 215 6.39 10.18 -8.66
N LEU A 216 7.20 10.85 -7.83
CA LEU A 216 8.65 10.60 -7.76
C LEU A 216 8.93 9.15 -7.36
N SER A 217 8.23 8.62 -6.35
CA SER A 217 8.35 7.21 -5.96
C SER A 217 7.93 6.26 -7.07
N VAL A 218 6.85 6.58 -7.79
CA VAL A 218 6.37 5.77 -8.92
C VAL A 218 7.36 5.75 -10.08
N ILE A 219 7.94 6.90 -10.45
CA ILE A 219 8.99 6.97 -11.49
C ILE A 219 10.19 6.13 -11.07
N ARG A 220 10.65 6.25 -9.81
CA ARG A 220 11.77 5.47 -9.26
C ARG A 220 11.49 3.97 -9.16
N ASN A 221 10.22 3.58 -9.07
CA ASN A 221 9.81 2.17 -9.09
C ASN A 221 9.80 1.58 -10.50
N GLY A 222 9.97 2.41 -11.54
CA GLY A 222 9.81 1.99 -12.94
C GLY A 222 8.34 1.91 -13.39
N GLY A 223 7.44 2.61 -12.70
CA GLY A 223 5.99 2.56 -12.89
C GLY A 223 5.27 1.76 -11.80
N ILE A 224 3.96 1.54 -11.98
CA ILE A 224 3.10 0.89 -10.98
C ILE A 224 2.40 -0.38 -11.51
N ALA A 225 2.57 -0.71 -12.80
CA ALA A 225 1.96 -1.91 -13.37
C ALA A 225 2.46 -3.20 -12.67
N PRO A 226 1.59 -4.22 -12.50
CA PRO A 226 0.21 -4.33 -12.98
C PRO A 226 -0.84 -3.66 -12.07
N GLY A 227 -0.44 -2.98 -11.01
CA GLY A 227 -1.34 -2.10 -10.26
C GLY A 227 -1.57 -0.76 -10.96
N GLY A 228 -2.20 0.15 -10.23
CA GLY A 228 -2.61 1.46 -10.72
C GLY A 228 -2.85 2.44 -9.60
N PHE A 229 -3.51 3.54 -9.96
CA PHE A 229 -4.06 4.51 -9.02
C PHE A 229 -5.56 4.26 -8.94
N ASN A 230 -6.00 3.64 -7.86
CA ASN A 230 -7.42 3.54 -7.56
C ASN A 230 -7.83 4.76 -6.72
N PHE A 231 -9.04 5.27 -6.97
CA PHE A 231 -9.60 6.35 -6.17
C PHE A 231 -10.47 5.71 -5.09
N ASP A 232 -9.86 5.25 -4.00
CA ASP A 232 -10.59 4.85 -2.79
C ASP A 232 -11.01 6.09 -2.02
N VAL A 233 -12.12 6.68 -2.46
CA VAL A 233 -12.57 8.00 -2.07
C VAL A 233 -14.07 8.01 -1.95
N LYS A 234 -14.58 8.98 -1.21
CA LYS A 234 -16.01 9.28 -1.16
C LYS A 234 -16.25 10.76 -1.40
N LEU A 235 -17.38 11.08 -2.04
CA LEU A 235 -17.90 12.44 -2.01
C LEU A 235 -18.10 12.89 -0.56
N ARG A 236 -17.99 14.20 -0.33
CA ARG A 236 -18.34 14.75 0.98
C ARG A 236 -19.81 14.51 1.23
N ARG A 237 -20.19 14.34 2.50
CA ARG A 237 -21.59 14.09 2.90
C ARG A 237 -22.55 15.16 2.36
N GLU A 238 -22.06 16.38 2.19
CA GLU A 238 -22.82 17.54 1.72
C GLU A 238 -22.70 17.79 0.20
N SER A 239 -21.85 17.03 -0.50
CA SER A 239 -21.77 17.02 -1.97
C SER A 239 -22.77 15.99 -2.51
N THR A 240 -24.00 16.44 -2.74
CA THR A 240 -25.14 15.58 -3.04
C THR A 240 -25.55 15.56 -4.51
N ASP A 241 -24.95 16.42 -5.34
CA ASP A 241 -25.34 16.55 -6.73
C ASP A 241 -24.59 15.50 -7.56
N VAL A 242 -25.25 14.97 -8.60
CA VAL A 242 -24.65 13.93 -9.45
C VAL A 242 -23.38 14.43 -10.14
N GLU A 243 -23.31 15.72 -10.45
CA GLU A 243 -22.12 16.34 -11.05
C GLU A 243 -20.90 16.36 -10.12
N ASP A 244 -21.09 16.30 -8.80
CA ASP A 244 -19.99 16.24 -7.83
C ASP A 244 -19.14 14.99 -8.03
N LEU A 245 -19.73 13.87 -8.49
CA LEU A 245 -18.99 12.67 -8.88
C LEU A 245 -17.95 13.00 -9.95
N PHE A 246 -18.31 13.79 -10.95
CA PHE A 246 -17.40 14.16 -12.04
C PHE A 246 -16.38 15.19 -11.57
N ILE A 247 -16.82 16.25 -10.88
CA ILE A 247 -15.95 17.31 -10.37
C ILE A 247 -14.85 16.71 -9.50
N ALA A 248 -15.21 15.82 -8.56
CA ALA A 248 -14.27 15.22 -7.63
C ALA A 248 -13.26 14.28 -8.31
N HIS A 249 -13.71 13.44 -9.24
CA HIS A 249 -12.78 12.58 -9.99
C HIS A 249 -11.89 13.37 -10.94
N ILE A 250 -12.40 14.39 -11.62
CA ILE A 250 -11.60 15.25 -12.50
C ILE A 250 -10.48 15.91 -11.71
N VAL A 251 -10.78 16.50 -10.54
CA VAL A 251 -9.74 17.17 -9.74
C VAL A 251 -8.71 16.18 -9.20
N GLY A 252 -9.12 14.98 -8.76
CA GLY A 252 -8.20 13.94 -8.31
C GLY A 252 -7.28 13.44 -9.44
N MET A 253 -7.86 13.16 -10.61
CA MET A 253 -7.11 12.76 -11.81
C MET A 253 -6.12 13.83 -12.27
N ASP A 254 -6.56 15.09 -12.35
CA ASP A 254 -5.71 16.21 -12.74
C ASP A 254 -4.58 16.46 -11.73
N THR A 255 -4.86 16.30 -10.44
CA THR A 255 -3.85 16.47 -9.38
C THR A 255 -2.73 15.43 -9.54
N MET A 256 -3.10 14.16 -9.72
CA MET A 256 -2.12 13.08 -9.95
C MET A 256 -1.36 13.28 -11.26
N ALA A 257 -2.04 13.69 -12.34
CA ALA A 257 -1.39 13.97 -13.63
C ALA A 257 -0.42 15.16 -13.56
N ARG A 258 -0.76 16.23 -12.83
CA ARG A 258 0.13 17.36 -12.57
C ARG A 258 1.33 16.93 -11.74
N GLY A 259 1.10 16.17 -10.66
CA GLY A 259 2.18 15.59 -9.85
C GLY A 259 3.16 14.78 -10.70
N LEU A 260 2.67 13.99 -11.67
CA LEU A 260 3.52 13.21 -12.57
C LEU A 260 4.40 14.09 -13.45
N ARG A 261 3.83 15.16 -14.03
CA ARG A 261 4.59 16.09 -14.88
C ARG A 261 5.68 16.82 -14.08
N ASN A 262 5.36 17.24 -12.85
CA ASN A 262 6.29 17.93 -11.97
C ASN A 262 7.41 16.98 -11.52
N ALA A 263 7.06 15.73 -11.16
CA ALA A 263 8.03 14.70 -10.80
C ALA A 263 8.97 14.36 -11.96
N ALA A 264 8.44 14.24 -13.18
CA ALA A 264 9.26 14.02 -14.38
C ALA A 264 10.26 15.17 -14.60
N LYS A 265 9.80 16.43 -14.49
CA LYS A 265 10.67 17.61 -14.58
C LYS A 265 11.79 17.61 -13.53
N LEU A 266 11.48 17.24 -12.28
CA LEU A 266 12.48 17.12 -11.20
C LEU A 266 13.53 16.04 -11.48
N VAL A 267 13.09 14.90 -12.02
CA VAL A 267 13.99 13.80 -12.39
C VAL A 267 14.90 14.19 -13.57
N GLU A 268 14.34 14.85 -14.58
CA GLU A 268 15.09 15.35 -15.75
C GLU A 268 16.09 16.45 -15.39
N ASP A 269 15.71 17.38 -14.51
CA ASP A 269 16.59 18.45 -14.03
C ASP A 269 17.77 17.91 -13.21
N GLY A 270 17.53 16.86 -12.41
CA GLY A 270 18.59 16.16 -11.67
C GLY A 270 19.19 16.93 -10.49
N SER A 271 18.77 18.17 -10.20
CA SER A 271 19.35 18.96 -9.09
C SER A 271 19.15 18.30 -7.73
N LEU A 272 17.98 17.68 -7.48
CA LEU A 272 17.74 16.92 -6.25
C LEU A 272 18.63 15.68 -6.17
N ALA A 273 18.78 14.95 -7.28
CA ALA A 273 19.64 13.77 -7.32
C ALA A 273 21.11 14.13 -7.07
N GLU A 274 21.58 15.24 -7.66
CA GLU A 274 22.93 15.74 -7.45
C GLU A 274 23.15 16.23 -6.00
N LEU A 275 22.14 16.85 -5.38
CA LEU A 275 22.19 17.24 -3.97
C LEU A 275 22.35 16.01 -3.06
N VAL A 276 21.60 14.94 -3.32
CA VAL A 276 21.75 13.66 -2.61
C VAL A 276 23.11 13.03 -2.88
N ARG A 277 23.57 12.94 -4.14
CA ARG A 277 24.88 12.38 -4.50
C ARG A 277 26.01 13.09 -3.75
N LYS A 278 26.02 14.43 -3.76
CA LYS A 278 27.01 15.23 -3.00
C LYS A 278 26.98 14.97 -1.50
N ARG A 279 25.81 14.70 -0.93
CA ARG A 279 25.66 14.39 0.50
C ARG A 279 26.38 13.09 0.88
N TYR A 280 26.38 12.09 0.00
CA TYR A 280 26.96 10.76 0.26
C TYR A 280 28.32 10.53 -0.43
N GLN A 281 28.84 11.52 -1.18
CA GLN A 281 30.06 11.38 -2.00
C GLN A 281 31.32 10.90 -1.25
N SER A 282 31.37 11.01 0.09
CA SER A 282 32.49 10.48 0.88
C SER A 282 32.55 8.95 0.86
N PHE A 283 31.43 8.28 0.61
CA PHE A 283 31.37 6.83 0.43
C PHE A 283 31.86 6.38 -0.95
N ASP A 284 31.95 7.29 -1.94
CA ASP A 284 32.54 7.07 -3.26
C ASP A 284 34.09 7.07 -3.24
N THR A 285 34.67 6.50 -2.18
CA THR A 285 36.12 6.36 -1.97
C THR A 285 36.49 4.90 -1.75
N GLU A 286 37.78 4.55 -1.81
CA GLU A 286 38.21 3.17 -1.57
C GLU A 286 37.76 2.64 -0.21
N ILE A 287 37.85 3.46 0.85
CA ILE A 287 37.44 3.07 2.20
C ILE A 287 35.91 3.03 2.31
N GLY A 288 35.20 3.99 1.71
CA GLY A 288 33.74 3.96 1.64
C GLY A 288 33.21 2.68 0.97
N ALA A 289 33.80 2.30 -0.16
CA ALA A 289 33.47 1.06 -0.86
C ALA A 289 33.77 -0.20 -0.02
N GLN A 290 34.83 -0.19 0.81
CA GLN A 290 35.09 -1.29 1.76
C GLN A 290 34.02 -1.38 2.85
N ILE A 291 33.51 -0.25 3.35
CA ILE A 291 32.41 -0.20 4.32
C ILE A 291 31.14 -0.77 3.69
N GLU A 292 30.75 -0.28 2.51
CA GLU A 292 29.53 -0.72 1.83
C GLU A 292 29.57 -2.19 1.42
N ALA A 293 30.77 -2.72 1.12
CA ALA A 293 30.98 -4.13 0.85
C ALA A 293 31.06 -5.01 2.12
N GLY A 294 30.94 -4.45 3.32
CA GLY A 294 31.05 -5.17 4.60
C GLY A 294 32.45 -5.70 4.91
N LYS A 295 33.50 -5.09 4.36
CA LYS A 295 34.91 -5.50 4.50
C LYS A 295 35.71 -4.65 5.49
N ALA A 296 35.17 -3.50 5.91
CA ALA A 296 35.79 -2.62 6.90
C ALA A 296 35.28 -2.96 8.30
N ASP A 297 36.12 -3.57 9.13
CA ASP A 297 35.82 -3.84 10.54
C ASP A 297 36.13 -2.63 11.45
N PHE A 298 35.75 -2.73 12.72
CA PHE A 298 35.94 -1.63 13.67
C PHE A 298 37.41 -1.34 13.99
N ASP A 299 38.30 -2.34 13.98
CA ASP A 299 39.73 -2.14 14.23
C ASP A 299 40.40 -1.36 13.09
N PHE A 300 40.03 -1.66 11.84
CA PHE A 300 40.46 -0.93 10.66
C PHE A 300 39.95 0.52 10.69
N LEU A 301 38.66 0.72 10.98
CA LEU A 301 38.06 2.06 11.02
C LEU A 301 38.61 2.91 12.18
N GLU A 302 38.91 2.31 13.33
CA GLU A 302 39.53 3.01 14.46
C GLU A 302 40.93 3.54 14.09
N LYS A 303 41.73 2.74 13.37
CA LYS A 303 43.03 3.19 12.84
C LYS A 303 42.87 4.36 11.87
N LYS A 304 41.85 4.31 10.99
CA LYS A 304 41.57 5.41 10.06
C LYS A 304 41.16 6.70 10.75
N VAL A 305 40.33 6.62 11.79
CA VAL A 305 39.97 7.80 12.58
C VAL A 305 41.19 8.40 13.29
N LYS A 306 42.13 7.59 13.79
CA LYS A 306 43.40 8.08 14.37
C LYS A 306 44.27 8.83 13.36
N GLU A 307 44.19 8.48 12.07
CA GLU A 307 44.88 9.19 10.97
C GLU A 307 44.16 10.49 10.56
N TRP A 308 42.83 10.50 10.56
CA TRP A 308 42.01 11.61 10.05
C TRP A 308 41.72 12.71 11.07
N GLY A 309 41.64 12.37 12.36
CA GLY A 309 41.20 13.27 13.41
C GLY A 309 39.69 13.53 13.37
N GLU A 310 39.27 14.66 13.95
CA GLU A 310 37.85 15.03 14.08
C GLU A 310 37.20 15.29 12.71
N PRO A 311 36.06 14.66 12.38
CA PRO A 311 35.39 14.84 11.10
C PRO A 311 34.79 16.24 10.95
N LYS A 312 34.76 16.73 9.70
CA LYS A 312 33.96 17.91 9.33
C LYS A 312 32.63 17.44 8.74
N VAL A 313 31.52 17.89 9.32
CA VAL A 313 30.18 17.55 8.84
C VAL A 313 29.63 18.67 7.96
N ALA A 314 29.26 18.35 6.73
CA ALA A 314 28.65 19.31 5.81
C ALA A 314 27.19 19.63 6.19
N SER A 315 26.74 20.85 5.91
CA SER A 315 25.33 21.25 6.05
C SER A 315 24.44 20.40 5.14
N ALA A 316 23.30 19.94 5.67
CA ALA A 316 22.35 19.05 5.01
C ALA A 316 21.56 19.67 3.86
N LYS A 317 21.47 21.01 3.79
CA LYS A 317 20.79 21.77 2.73
C LYS A 317 19.31 21.40 2.52
N GLN A 318 18.57 21.19 3.60
CA GLN A 318 17.15 20.83 3.52
C GLN A 318 16.31 21.91 2.81
N GLU A 319 16.45 23.17 3.22
CA GLU A 319 15.68 24.28 2.66
C GLU A 319 16.03 24.53 1.18
N LEU A 320 17.25 24.19 0.75
CA LEU A 320 17.63 24.21 -0.66
C LEU A 320 16.93 23.08 -1.43
N ALA A 321 16.84 21.88 -0.87
CA ALA A 321 16.11 20.78 -1.50
C ALA A 321 14.61 21.12 -1.61
N GLU A 322 14.03 21.69 -0.57
CA GLU A 322 12.64 22.19 -0.57
C GLU A 322 12.45 23.29 -1.60
N MET A 323 13.38 24.25 -1.71
CA MET A 323 13.32 25.30 -2.74
C MET A 323 13.39 24.71 -4.17
N ILE A 324 14.28 23.74 -4.43
CA ILE A 324 14.36 23.07 -5.74
C ILE A 324 13.04 22.36 -6.04
N PHE A 325 12.47 21.66 -5.06
CA PHE A 325 11.20 20.97 -5.20
C PHE A 325 10.05 21.94 -5.52
N GLN A 326 9.93 23.03 -4.76
CA GLN A 326 8.89 24.06 -4.97
C GLN A 326 8.99 24.73 -6.35
N ASN A 327 10.19 24.96 -6.88
CA ASN A 327 10.39 25.54 -8.21
C ASN A 327 9.91 24.64 -9.37
N ALA A 328 9.67 23.35 -9.10
CA ALA A 328 9.12 22.43 -10.07
C ALA A 328 7.60 22.28 -10.01
N MET A 329 6.95 22.90 -9.02
CA MET A 329 5.49 22.84 -8.85
C MET A 329 4.75 23.64 -9.92
#